data_AF-A0ABD4S7L9-F1
#
_entry.id   AF-A0ABD4S7L9-F1
#
_cell.length_a   1.000
_cell.length_b   1.000
_cell.length_c   1.000
_cell.angle_alpha   90.00
_cell.angle_beta   90.00
_cell.angle_gamma   90.00
#
_symmetry.space_group_name_H-M   'P 1'
#
loop_
_entity.id
_entity.type
_entity.pdbx_description
1 polymer ?
#
loop_
_entity_poly.entity_id
_entity_poly.type
_entity_poly.pdbx_seq_one_letter_code
_entity_poly.pdbx_strand_id
1 'polypeptide(L)'
;MRDRIYIVDINTKMYQIARYKQNDNNVSYNMRIVQDSIDVDLTGYTALAFFSLPSGRVTQKNCTIEGSTVYTELSHIELSEKGDVISEITLYKDDKVVTTFSTIIKVEKSINRNAIEDEPSWDIIKDILNVLSYEEERQENENVRKSNEEIRISSENVRIDNENVRIESENQRKDSEVERCENEEVRKTQEVTRETNEETRKTSETTREANEEIRKTSETTREANEEIR
;
A
#
# COMPACT_ATOMS: atom_id res chain seq x y z
N MET A 1 27.16 -28.41 36.68
CA MET A 1 27.79 -29.74 36.53
C MET A 1 27.24 -30.39 35.26
N ARG A 2 27.63 -29.88 34.08
CA ARG A 2 27.07 -30.24 32.77
C ARG A 2 27.96 -31.19 31.94
N ASP A 3 29.06 -31.68 32.53
CA ASP A 3 30.04 -32.54 31.86
C ASP A 3 30.05 -33.93 32.51
N ARG A 4 28.88 -34.58 32.54
CA ARG A 4 28.78 -35.95 33.04
C ARG A 4 29.14 -36.91 31.92
N ILE A 5 30.02 -37.85 32.22
CA ILE A 5 30.39 -38.95 31.32
C ILE A 5 29.64 -40.20 31.77
N TYR A 6 28.87 -40.79 30.87
CA TYR A 6 28.06 -41.99 31.11
C TYR A 6 28.85 -43.24 30.72
N ILE A 7 28.89 -44.23 31.60
CA ILE A 7 29.58 -45.49 31.29
C ILE A 7 28.66 -46.39 30.46
N VAL A 8 29.18 -46.95 29.38
CA VAL A 8 28.53 -47.94 28.54
C VAL A 8 29.45 -49.15 28.40
N ASP A 9 29.02 -50.28 28.95
CA ASP A 9 29.67 -51.57 28.80
C ASP A 9 29.03 -52.34 27.64
N ILE A 10 29.78 -52.49 26.55
CA ILE A 10 29.25 -53.06 25.31
C ILE A 10 29.15 -54.58 25.34
N ASN A 11 29.88 -55.27 26.23
CA ASN A 11 29.81 -56.74 26.33
C ASN A 11 28.62 -57.17 27.19
N THR A 12 28.45 -56.53 28.34
CA THR A 12 27.34 -56.81 29.28
C THR A 12 26.05 -56.07 28.92
N LYS A 13 26.09 -55.16 27.95
CA LYS A 13 24.99 -54.26 27.55
C LYS A 13 24.46 -53.40 28.70
N MET A 14 25.30 -53.18 29.71
CA MET A 14 24.96 -52.31 30.84
C MET A 14 25.37 -50.87 30.53
N TYR A 15 24.50 -49.91 30.82
CA TYR A 15 24.80 -48.50 30.62
C TYR A 15 24.17 -47.62 31.70
N GLN A 16 24.79 -46.47 31.93
CA GLN A 16 24.22 -45.44 32.79
C GLN A 16 23.17 -44.64 32.02
N ILE A 17 22.02 -44.42 32.66
CA ILE A 17 20.90 -43.69 32.05
C ILE A 17 21.15 -42.18 32.17
N ALA A 18 21.15 -41.50 31.03
CA ALA A 18 21.19 -40.04 30.98
C ALA A 18 19.81 -39.45 31.25
N ARG A 19 19.76 -38.32 31.98
CA ARG A 19 18.52 -37.63 32.34
C ARG A 19 18.68 -36.15 32.04
N TYR A 20 17.80 -35.61 31.20
CA TYR A 20 17.80 -34.21 30.80
C TYR A 20 16.39 -33.61 30.90
N LYS A 21 16.30 -32.28 30.89
CA LYS A 21 15.01 -31.59 30.82
C LYS A 21 14.63 -31.32 29.36
N GLN A 22 13.34 -31.42 29.09
CA GLN A 22 12.80 -31.10 27.78
C GLN A 22 13.16 -29.66 27.38
N ASN A 23 13.66 -29.47 26.16
CA ASN A 23 14.10 -28.21 25.57
C ASN A 23 15.37 -27.59 26.15
N ASP A 24 16.15 -28.36 26.92
CA ASP A 24 17.54 -27.99 27.12
C ASP A 24 18.24 -27.95 25.75
N ASN A 25 19.21 -27.05 25.61
CA ASN A 25 19.96 -26.86 24.37
C ASN A 25 21.47 -26.83 24.65
N ASN A 26 22.26 -27.32 23.71
CA ASN A 26 23.72 -27.43 23.79
C ASN A 26 24.19 -28.10 25.10
N VAL A 27 23.64 -29.28 25.39
CA VAL A 27 24.01 -30.05 26.58
C VAL A 27 24.90 -31.22 26.17
N SER A 28 26.00 -31.41 26.89
CA SER A 28 26.91 -32.52 26.61
C SER A 28 26.26 -33.87 26.93
N TYR A 29 26.51 -34.84 26.06
CA TYR A 29 26.14 -36.24 26.22
C TYR A 29 27.35 -37.10 25.82
N ASN A 30 28.19 -37.38 26.81
CA ASN A 30 29.47 -38.04 26.61
C ASN A 30 29.42 -39.45 27.19
N MET A 31 29.98 -40.43 26.49
CA MET A 31 29.94 -41.84 26.86
C MET A 31 31.33 -42.45 26.92
N ARG A 32 31.72 -42.99 28.07
CA ARG A 32 32.94 -43.79 28.21
C ARG A 32 32.63 -45.25 27.89
N ILE A 33 33.35 -45.80 26.92
CA ILE A 33 33.12 -47.14 26.39
C ILE A 33 34.05 -48.13 27.07
N VAL A 34 33.46 -49.18 27.63
CA VAL A 34 34.17 -50.25 28.34
C VAL A 34 33.73 -51.64 27.85
N GLN A 35 34.60 -52.63 28.01
CA GLN A 35 34.31 -54.05 27.84
C GLN A 35 34.68 -54.77 29.14
N ASP A 36 33.70 -55.39 29.79
CA ASP A 36 33.89 -56.05 31.10
C ASP A 36 34.56 -55.12 32.13
N SER A 37 34.10 -53.86 32.18
CA SER A 37 34.66 -52.78 33.00
C SER A 37 36.09 -52.31 32.67
N ILE A 38 36.67 -52.75 31.56
CA ILE A 38 37.98 -52.30 31.06
C ILE A 38 37.77 -51.29 29.92
N ASP A 39 38.51 -50.19 29.94
CA ASP A 39 38.45 -49.17 28.88
C ASP A 39 38.83 -49.76 27.52
N VAL A 40 38.01 -49.46 26.53
CA VAL A 40 38.31 -49.79 25.13
C VAL A 40 39.12 -48.64 24.54
N ASP A 41 40.29 -48.93 23.97
CA ASP A 41 41.03 -47.97 23.17
C ASP A 41 40.32 -47.77 21.82
N LEU A 42 39.79 -46.57 21.60
CA LEU A 42 39.08 -46.20 20.38
C LEU A 42 39.95 -45.35 19.44
N THR A 43 41.28 -45.40 19.60
CA THR A 43 42.21 -44.70 18.69
C THR A 43 42.00 -45.15 17.23
N GLY A 44 41.71 -44.19 16.36
CA GLY A 44 41.46 -44.42 14.93
C GLY A 44 40.02 -44.82 14.58
N TYR A 45 39.10 -44.81 15.55
CA TYR A 45 37.67 -45.02 15.30
C TYR A 45 36.95 -43.70 15.02
N THR A 46 35.81 -43.77 14.34
CA THR A 46 34.85 -42.68 14.21
C THR A 46 33.48 -43.13 14.72
N ALA A 47 32.63 -42.19 15.12
CA ALA A 47 31.34 -42.49 15.72
C ALA A 47 30.23 -41.59 15.18
N LEU A 48 29.06 -42.21 14.95
CA LEU A 48 27.80 -41.52 14.66
C LEU A 48 26.78 -41.89 15.73
N ALA A 49 26.01 -40.90 16.19
CA ALA A 49 24.89 -41.09 17.09
C ALA A 49 23.58 -40.81 16.37
N PHE A 50 22.62 -41.72 16.52
CA PHE A 50 21.25 -41.60 16.04
C PHE A 50 20.30 -41.52 17.24
N PHE A 51 19.38 -40.58 17.22
CA PHE A 51 18.43 -40.36 18.31
C PHE A 51 17.02 -40.58 17.81
N SER A 52 16.36 -41.64 18.28
CA SER A 52 14.94 -41.90 18.02
C SER A 52 14.12 -41.28 19.13
N LEU A 53 13.33 -40.28 18.78
CA LEU A 53 12.41 -39.59 19.69
C LEU A 53 11.13 -40.42 19.91
N PRO A 54 10.36 -40.15 20.98
CA PRO A 54 9.07 -40.79 21.24
C PRO A 54 8.06 -40.70 20.09
N SER A 55 8.08 -39.64 19.29
CA SER A 55 7.26 -39.47 18.08
C SER A 55 7.66 -40.37 16.91
N GLY A 56 8.81 -41.05 17.00
CA GLY A 56 9.41 -41.81 15.90
C GLY A 56 10.31 -40.98 14.99
N ARG A 57 10.45 -39.66 15.23
CA ARG A 57 11.44 -38.84 14.51
C ARG A 57 12.86 -39.27 14.88
N VAL A 58 13.72 -39.40 13.88
CA VAL A 58 15.14 -39.73 14.08
C VAL A 58 16.04 -38.55 13.72
N THR A 59 17.03 -38.25 14.55
CA THR A 59 18.09 -37.28 14.24
C THR A 59 19.46 -37.94 14.27
N GLN A 60 20.44 -37.36 13.58
CA GLN A 60 21.80 -37.86 13.50
C GLN A 60 22.79 -36.78 13.94
N LYS A 61 23.82 -37.17 14.68
CA LYS A 61 24.96 -36.33 15.06
C LYS A 61 26.28 -37.06 14.81
N ASN A 62 27.28 -36.27 14.39
CA ASN A 62 28.67 -36.72 14.42
C ASN A 62 29.18 -36.67 15.84
N CYS A 63 29.97 -37.66 16.24
CA CYS A 63 30.61 -37.71 17.54
C CYS A 63 32.12 -37.52 17.42
N THR A 64 32.72 -36.92 18.45
CA THR A 64 34.18 -36.82 18.60
C THR A 64 34.65 -37.92 19.54
N ILE A 65 35.82 -38.53 19.30
CA ILE A 65 36.36 -39.58 20.17
C ILE A 65 37.69 -39.12 20.76
N GLU A 66 37.85 -39.24 22.08
CA GLU A 66 39.12 -39.04 22.77
C GLU A 66 39.38 -40.23 23.71
N GLY A 67 40.45 -40.98 23.46
CA GLY A 67 40.79 -42.19 24.21
C GLY A 67 39.68 -43.25 24.16
N SER A 68 39.02 -43.46 25.29
CA SER A 68 37.89 -44.39 25.45
C SER A 68 36.51 -43.71 25.48
N THR A 69 36.44 -42.39 25.26
CA THR A 69 35.21 -41.61 25.43
C THR A 69 34.71 -41.04 24.09
N VAL A 70 33.43 -41.23 23.84
CA VAL A 70 32.67 -40.67 22.71
C VAL A 70 31.93 -39.44 23.19
N TYR A 71 32.13 -38.31 22.53
CA TYR A 71 31.56 -37.01 22.86
C TYR A 71 30.53 -36.61 21.82
N THR A 72 29.37 -36.15 22.28
CA THR A 72 28.35 -35.51 21.44
C THR A 72 27.56 -34.51 22.27
N GLU A 73 26.83 -33.63 21.61
CA GLU A 73 25.94 -32.67 22.25
C GLU A 73 24.49 -32.91 21.81
N LEU A 74 23.57 -32.71 22.74
CA LEU A 74 22.13 -32.72 22.52
C LEU A 74 21.62 -31.29 22.39
N SER A 75 20.80 -31.06 21.38
CA SER A 75 20.14 -29.79 21.14
C SER A 75 18.68 -29.81 21.58
N HIS A 76 18.01 -28.67 21.41
CA HIS A 76 16.57 -28.56 21.62
C HIS A 76 15.75 -29.54 20.76
N ILE A 77 16.33 -30.13 19.72
CA ILE A 77 15.66 -31.11 18.84
C ILE A 77 15.63 -32.48 19.52
N GLU A 78 16.78 -33.02 19.93
CA GLU A 78 16.87 -34.34 20.59
C GLU A 78 16.09 -34.38 21.91
N LEU A 79 15.99 -33.22 22.58
CA LEU A 79 15.31 -33.06 23.86
C LEU A 79 13.93 -32.40 23.71
N SER A 80 13.33 -32.36 22.51
CA SER A 80 12.06 -31.65 22.27
C SER A 80 10.85 -32.35 22.88
N GLU A 81 10.92 -33.65 23.12
CA GLU A 81 9.78 -34.48 23.54
C GLU A 81 10.04 -35.14 24.88
N LYS A 82 9.05 -35.10 25.78
CA LYS A 82 9.09 -35.85 27.04
C LYS A 82 8.98 -37.34 26.73
N GLY A 83 9.90 -38.13 27.28
CA GLY A 83 9.86 -39.59 27.19
C GLY A 83 11.25 -40.20 27.14
N ASP A 84 11.30 -41.45 26.72
CA ASP A 84 12.55 -42.17 26.52
C ASP A 84 12.99 -41.94 25.06
N VAL A 85 14.13 -41.28 24.90
CA VAL A 85 14.82 -41.13 23.60
C VAL A 85 15.85 -42.25 23.52
N ILE A 86 15.81 -43.03 22.45
CA ILE A 86 16.78 -44.09 22.21
C ILE A 86 17.96 -43.47 21.47
N SER A 87 19.15 -43.56 22.04
CA SER A 87 20.40 -43.14 21.42
C SER A 87 21.14 -44.39 20.93
N GLU A 88 21.28 -44.53 19.62
CA GLU A 88 22.06 -45.60 18.99
C GLU A 88 23.39 -45.04 18.51
N ILE A 89 24.49 -45.62 18.99
CA ILE A 89 25.84 -45.23 18.64
C ILE A 89 26.42 -46.32 17.77
N THR A 90 26.92 -45.93 16.60
CA THR A 90 27.66 -46.82 15.70
C THR A 90 29.11 -46.39 15.63
N LEU A 91 30.02 -47.32 15.94
CA LEU A 91 31.45 -47.14 15.84
C LEU A 91 31.97 -47.72 14.51
N TYR A 92 32.79 -46.94 13.82
CA TYR A 92 33.41 -47.30 12.55
C TYR A 92 34.92 -47.34 12.70
N LYS A 93 35.56 -48.22 11.93
CA LYS A 93 37.00 -48.25 11.69
C LYS A 93 37.25 -48.57 10.23
N ASP A 94 38.04 -47.74 9.54
CA ASP A 94 38.30 -47.87 8.10
C ASP A 94 37.01 -48.01 7.27
N ASP A 95 36.01 -47.16 7.57
CA ASP A 95 34.68 -47.13 6.96
C ASP A 95 33.82 -48.39 7.15
N LYS A 96 34.24 -49.31 8.01
CA LYS A 96 33.46 -50.51 8.37
C LYS A 96 32.84 -50.34 9.74
N VAL A 97 31.56 -50.72 9.85
CA VAL A 97 30.86 -50.83 11.14
C VAL A 97 31.56 -51.90 11.99
N VAL A 98 32.06 -51.49 13.15
CA VAL A 98 32.68 -52.41 14.12
C VAL A 98 31.66 -52.87 15.14
N THR A 99 30.88 -51.94 15.68
CA THR A 99 29.85 -52.25 16.67
C THR A 99 28.78 -51.16 16.70
N THR A 100 27.57 -51.56 17.09
CA THR A 100 26.43 -50.68 17.32
C THR A 100 25.82 -51.03 18.66
N PHE A 101 25.56 -50.02 19.49
CA PHE A 101 24.91 -50.18 20.78
C PHE A 101 23.91 -49.06 21.04
N SER A 102 22.87 -49.37 21.81
CA SER A 102 21.81 -48.43 22.13
C SER A 102 21.77 -48.14 23.63
N THR A 103 21.58 -46.88 23.97
CA THR A 103 21.37 -46.37 25.31
C THR A 103 20.04 -45.63 25.38
N ILE A 104 19.52 -45.44 26.59
CA ILE A 104 18.29 -44.67 26.82
C ILE A 104 18.63 -43.34 27.47
N ILE A 105 18.09 -42.27 26.89
CA ILE A 105 18.08 -40.93 27.44
C ILE A 105 16.66 -40.65 27.95
N LYS A 106 16.52 -40.35 29.23
CA LYS A 106 15.23 -39.97 29.82
C LYS A 106 15.05 -38.46 29.77
N VAL A 107 14.10 -38.01 28.96
CA VAL A 107 13.73 -36.60 28.86
C VAL A 107 12.55 -36.32 29.77
N GLU A 108 12.82 -35.61 30.86
CA GLU A 108 11.78 -35.21 31.80
C GLU A 108 11.07 -33.95 31.32
N LYS A 109 9.74 -33.91 31.50
CA LYS A 109 8.93 -32.74 31.15
C LYS A 109 9.50 -31.52 31.86
N SER A 110 9.73 -30.44 31.12
CA SER A 110 10.10 -29.17 31.73
C SER A 110 8.89 -28.60 32.46
N ILE A 111 9.04 -28.25 33.74
CA ILE A 111 7.99 -27.64 34.57
C ILE A 111 7.92 -26.13 34.30
N ASN A 112 8.98 -25.53 33.74
CA ASN A 112 9.04 -24.09 33.43
C ASN A 112 7.97 -23.67 32.41
N ARG A 113 7.63 -24.53 31.43
CA ARG A 113 6.53 -24.28 30.47
C ARG A 113 5.12 -24.47 31.04
N ASN A 114 5.01 -24.96 32.27
CA ASN A 114 3.75 -25.12 33.00
C ASN A 114 3.67 -24.11 34.18
N ALA A 115 4.63 -23.18 34.29
CA ALA A 115 4.34 -21.91 34.94
C ALA A 115 3.24 -21.24 34.11
N ILE A 116 2.21 -20.72 34.74
CA ILE A 116 1.15 -19.99 34.05
C ILE A 116 1.80 -18.73 33.45
N GLU A 117 2.18 -18.82 32.19
CA GLU A 117 2.21 -17.69 31.27
C GLU A 117 0.99 -17.88 30.36
N ASP A 118 0.20 -16.82 30.20
CA ASP A 118 -1.08 -16.79 29.47
C ASP A 118 -1.04 -17.52 28.11
N GLU A 119 -2.20 -18.03 27.69
CA GLU A 119 -2.42 -18.83 26.48
C GLU A 119 -1.66 -18.36 25.21
N PRO A 120 -1.33 -19.28 24.27
CA PRO A 120 -0.39 -18.99 23.19
C PRO A 120 -0.95 -17.95 22.20
N SER A 121 -0.19 -16.87 22.02
CA SER A 121 -0.42 -15.67 21.20
C SER A 121 -0.69 -15.85 19.68
N TRP A 122 -0.91 -17.08 19.19
CA TRP A 122 -1.04 -17.35 17.74
C TRP A 122 -2.33 -16.80 17.12
N ASP A 123 -3.46 -16.85 17.85
CA ASP A 123 -4.72 -16.26 17.40
C ASP A 123 -4.66 -14.73 17.41
N ILE A 124 -3.97 -14.15 18.39
CA ILE A 124 -3.73 -12.69 18.47
C ILE A 124 -2.89 -12.22 17.28
N ILE A 125 -1.84 -12.97 16.89
CA ILE A 125 -1.02 -12.65 15.72
C ILE A 125 -1.86 -12.70 14.44
N LYS A 126 -2.77 -13.68 14.32
CA LYS A 126 -3.66 -13.80 13.16
C LYS A 126 -4.67 -12.65 13.09
N ASP A 127 -5.23 -12.25 14.23
CA ASP A 127 -6.15 -11.11 14.31
C ASP A 127 -5.45 -9.79 14.00
N ILE A 128 -4.22 -9.59 14.51
CA ILE A 128 -3.38 -8.43 14.18
C ILE A 128 -3.07 -8.40 12.68
N LEU A 129 -2.72 -9.54 12.08
CA LEU A 129 -2.45 -9.63 10.64
C LEU A 129 -3.67 -9.26 9.80
N ASN A 130 -4.86 -9.71 10.21
CA ASN A 130 -6.10 -9.33 9.55
C ASN A 130 -6.36 -7.82 9.67
N VAL A 131 -6.20 -7.24 10.87
CA VAL A 131 -6.35 -5.80 11.10
C VAL A 131 -5.39 -4.98 10.23
N LEU A 132 -4.13 -5.43 10.11
CA LEU A 132 -3.13 -4.78 9.24
C LEU A 132 -3.56 -4.81 7.77
N SER A 133 -4.01 -5.97 7.26
CA SER A 133 -4.49 -6.06 5.88
C SER A 133 -5.69 -5.14 5.60
N TYR A 134 -6.64 -5.05 6.54
CA TYR A 134 -7.77 -4.13 6.42
C TYR A 134 -7.35 -2.67 6.52
N GLU A 135 -6.28 -2.38 7.27
CA GLU A 135 -5.75 -1.02 7.38
C GLU A 135 -5.04 -0.61 6.10
N GLU A 136 -4.28 -1.51 5.47
CA GLU A 136 -3.68 -1.29 4.15
C GLU A 136 -4.77 -1.02 3.10
N GLU A 137 -5.82 -1.83 3.07
CA GLU A 137 -6.95 -1.63 2.15
C GLU A 137 -7.69 -0.30 2.41
N ARG A 138 -7.90 0.07 3.69
CA ARG A 138 -8.47 1.38 4.06
C ARG A 138 -7.59 2.54 3.60
N GLN A 139 -6.28 2.44 3.76
CA GLN A 139 -5.34 3.48 3.32
C GLN A 139 -5.33 3.65 1.81
N GLU A 140 -5.38 2.55 1.05
CA GLU A 140 -5.44 2.61 -0.40
C GLU A 140 -6.76 3.23 -0.89
N ASN A 141 -7.89 2.80 -0.32
CA ASN A 141 -9.19 3.42 -0.60
C ASN A 141 -9.23 4.90 -0.26
N GLU A 142 -8.59 5.31 0.84
CA GLU A 142 -8.49 6.71 1.25
C GLU A 142 -7.61 7.54 0.30
N ASN A 143 -6.53 6.96 -0.21
CA ASN A 143 -5.68 7.61 -1.21
C ASN A 143 -6.42 7.79 -2.54
N VAL A 144 -7.18 6.78 -2.98
CA VAL A 144 -8.06 6.88 -4.16
C VAL A 144 -9.12 7.96 -3.96
N ARG A 145 -9.74 8.02 -2.77
CA ARG A 145 -10.73 9.07 -2.44
C ARG A 145 -10.13 10.47 -2.53
N LYS A 146 -8.92 10.68 -1.99
CA LYS A 146 -8.20 11.96 -2.08
C LYS A 146 -7.89 12.35 -3.52
N SER A 147 -7.39 11.42 -4.33
CA SER A 147 -7.10 11.70 -5.74
C SER A 147 -8.37 12.06 -6.54
N ASN A 148 -9.47 11.35 -6.29
CA ASN A 148 -10.77 11.68 -6.90
C ASN A 148 -11.29 13.06 -6.46
N GLU A 149 -11.05 13.43 -5.20
CA GLU A 149 -11.42 14.74 -4.68
C GLU A 149 -10.61 15.87 -5.35
N GLU A 150 -9.31 15.68 -5.54
CA GLU A 150 -8.45 16.63 -6.26
C GLU A 150 -8.91 16.83 -7.71
N ILE A 151 -9.28 15.75 -8.40
CA ILE A 151 -9.84 15.80 -9.76
C ILE A 151 -11.17 16.57 -9.77
N ARG A 152 -12.04 16.34 -8.79
CA ARG A 152 -13.31 17.06 -8.66
C ARG A 152 -13.08 18.55 -8.46
N ILE A 153 -12.16 18.92 -7.56
CA ILE A 153 -11.79 20.33 -7.31
C ILE A 153 -11.25 20.98 -8.58
N SER A 154 -10.35 20.31 -9.30
CA SER A 154 -9.81 20.83 -10.56
C SER A 154 -10.92 21.05 -11.61
N SER A 155 -11.82 20.08 -11.75
CA SER A 155 -12.97 20.18 -12.68
C SER A 155 -13.91 21.33 -12.30
N GLU A 156 -14.12 21.54 -11.00
CA GLU A 156 -14.96 22.62 -10.49
C GLU A 156 -14.33 23.99 -10.74
N ASN A 157 -13.02 24.14 -10.57
CA ASN A 157 -12.31 25.37 -10.92
C ASN A 157 -12.46 25.70 -12.42
N VAL A 158 -12.32 24.70 -13.30
CA VAL A 158 -12.54 24.89 -14.75
C VAL A 158 -13.98 25.32 -15.04
N ARG A 159 -14.96 24.77 -14.32
CA ARG A 159 -16.37 25.19 -14.45
C ARG A 159 -16.56 26.65 -14.04
N ILE A 160 -15.95 27.06 -12.93
CA ILE A 160 -15.99 28.45 -12.44
C ILE A 160 -15.37 29.41 -13.47
N ASP A 161 -14.21 29.06 -14.04
CA ASP A 161 -13.54 29.88 -15.04
C ASP A 161 -14.40 30.05 -16.30
N ASN A 162 -14.99 28.97 -16.79
CA ASN A 162 -15.92 29.00 -17.93
C ASN A 162 -17.16 29.86 -17.64
N GLU A 163 -17.68 29.80 -16.41
CA GLU A 163 -18.82 30.61 -15.99
C GLU A 163 -18.48 32.10 -15.95
N ASN A 164 -17.28 32.46 -15.46
CA ASN A 164 -16.80 33.83 -15.46
C ASN A 164 -16.65 34.38 -16.90
N VAL A 165 -16.12 33.57 -17.83
CA VAL A 165 -16.04 33.94 -19.26
C VAL A 165 -17.43 34.16 -19.85
N ARG A 166 -18.42 33.31 -19.49
CA ARG A 166 -19.81 33.48 -19.94
C ARG A 166 -20.42 34.78 -19.42
N ILE A 167 -20.21 35.09 -18.13
CA ILE A 167 -20.69 36.33 -17.52
C ILE A 167 -20.09 37.56 -18.23
N GLU A 168 -18.79 37.55 -18.48
CA GLU A 168 -18.10 38.64 -19.18
C GLU A 168 -18.65 38.83 -20.60
N SER A 169 -18.81 37.75 -21.36
CA SER A 169 -19.40 37.81 -22.70
C SER A 169 -20.83 38.34 -22.68
N GLU A 170 -21.61 38.00 -21.66
CA GLU A 170 -22.99 38.46 -21.51
C GLU A 170 -23.05 39.95 -21.15
N ASN A 171 -22.11 40.45 -20.34
CA ASN A 171 -22.00 41.87 -20.05
C ASN A 171 -21.61 42.66 -21.30
N GLN A 172 -20.63 42.19 -22.09
CA GLN A 172 -20.27 42.82 -23.36
C GLN A 172 -21.44 42.88 -24.34
N ARG A 173 -22.27 41.82 -24.38
CA ARG A 173 -23.49 41.79 -25.18
C ARG A 173 -24.50 42.84 -24.72
N LYS A 174 -24.69 43.00 -23.41
CA LYS A 174 -25.57 44.04 -22.86
C LYS A 174 -25.08 45.44 -23.21
N ASP A 175 -23.78 45.70 -23.06
CA ASP A 175 -23.19 47.00 -23.38
C ASP A 175 -23.36 47.34 -24.87
N SER A 176 -23.12 46.35 -25.75
CA SER A 176 -23.35 46.51 -27.19
C SER A 176 -24.82 46.79 -27.53
N GLU A 177 -25.75 46.18 -26.80
CA GLU A 177 -27.19 46.40 -26.99
C GLU A 177 -27.65 47.77 -26.49
N VAL A 178 -27.05 48.27 -25.40
CA VAL A 178 -27.26 49.64 -24.92
C VAL A 178 -26.77 50.64 -25.98
N GLU A 179 -25.56 50.47 -26.50
CA GLU A 179 -25.01 51.33 -27.56
C GLU A 179 -25.90 51.30 -28.82
N ARG A 180 -26.41 50.12 -29.19
CA ARG A 180 -27.35 49.97 -30.31
C ARG A 180 -28.64 50.77 -30.07
N CYS A 181 -29.18 50.73 -28.86
CA CYS A 181 -30.37 51.50 -28.48
C CYS A 181 -30.10 53.02 -28.51
N GLU A 182 -28.96 53.48 -28.01
CA GLU A 182 -28.58 54.89 -28.06
C GLU A 182 -28.45 55.39 -29.50
N ASN A 183 -27.77 54.62 -30.35
CA ASN A 183 -27.64 54.94 -31.78
C ASN A 183 -29.00 54.97 -32.50
N GLU A 184 -29.92 54.09 -32.13
CA GLU A 184 -31.30 54.07 -32.64
C GLU A 184 -32.07 55.34 -32.26
N GLU A 185 -31.97 55.79 -31.01
CA GLU A 185 -32.61 57.03 -30.55
C GLU A 185 -32.03 58.28 -31.23
N VAL A 186 -30.71 58.31 -31.46
CA VAL A 186 -30.08 59.35 -32.26
C VAL A 186 -30.63 59.36 -33.68
N ARG A 187 -30.76 58.18 -34.32
CA ARG A 187 -31.33 58.07 -35.67
C ARG A 187 -32.77 58.57 -35.72
N LYS A 188 -33.61 58.20 -34.74
CA LYS A 188 -34.99 58.70 -34.63
C LYS A 188 -35.03 60.23 -34.50
N THR A 189 -34.16 60.81 -33.68
CA THR A 189 -34.07 62.27 -33.51
C THR A 189 -33.68 62.98 -34.81
N GLN A 190 -32.71 62.43 -35.54
CA GLN A 190 -32.29 62.94 -36.85
C GLN A 190 -33.41 62.83 -37.90
N GLU A 191 -34.16 61.73 -37.87
CA GLU A 191 -35.32 61.51 -38.73
C GLU A 191 -36.40 62.59 -38.51
N VAL A 192 -36.80 62.81 -37.26
CA VAL A 192 -37.77 63.86 -36.88
C VAL A 192 -37.30 65.26 -37.33
N THR A 193 -36.00 65.52 -37.18
CA THR A 193 -35.39 66.79 -37.65
C THR A 193 -35.49 66.92 -39.17
N ARG A 194 -35.21 65.83 -39.91
CA ARG A 194 -35.33 65.82 -41.38
C ARG A 194 -36.77 66.06 -41.83
N GLU A 195 -37.73 65.39 -41.20
CA GLU A 195 -39.16 65.58 -41.48
C GLU A 195 -39.58 67.04 -41.24
N THR A 196 -39.15 67.64 -40.14
CA THR A 196 -39.45 69.05 -39.81
C THR A 196 -38.85 70.02 -40.83
N ASN A 197 -37.60 69.80 -41.24
CA ASN A 197 -36.93 70.60 -42.27
C ASN A 197 -37.64 70.47 -43.63
N GLU A 198 -38.08 69.27 -43.97
CA GLU A 198 -38.81 69.01 -45.21
C GLU A 198 -40.18 69.69 -45.23
N GLU A 199 -40.89 69.71 -44.11
CA GLU A 199 -42.17 70.43 -44.00
C GLU A 199 -41.98 71.95 -44.09
N THR A 200 -40.90 72.47 -43.52
CA THR A 200 -40.50 73.89 -43.67
C THR A 200 -40.18 74.22 -45.13
N ARG A 201 -39.48 73.32 -45.83
CA ARG A 201 -39.18 73.45 -47.27
C ARG A 201 -40.47 73.51 -48.09
N LYS A 202 -41.42 72.60 -47.86
CA LYS A 202 -42.73 72.62 -48.53
C LYS A 202 -43.47 73.93 -48.30
N THR A 203 -43.53 74.42 -47.05
CA THR A 203 -44.20 75.68 -46.72
C THR A 203 -43.55 76.88 -47.44
N SER A 204 -42.22 76.90 -47.50
CA SER A 204 -41.47 77.93 -48.21
C SER A 204 -41.73 77.87 -49.72
N GLU A 205 -41.81 76.67 -50.28
CA GLU A 205 -42.12 76.43 -51.69
C GLU A 205 -43.53 76.92 -52.04
N THR A 206 -44.55 76.55 -51.25
CA THR A 206 -45.92 77.07 -51.41
C THR A 206 -45.97 78.60 -51.36
N THR A 207 -45.18 79.22 -50.47
CA THR A 207 -45.09 80.68 -50.37
C THR A 207 -44.44 81.29 -51.61
N ARG A 208 -43.39 80.66 -52.15
CA ARG A 208 -42.72 81.08 -53.39
C ARG A 208 -43.69 81.02 -54.57
N GLU A 209 -44.43 79.92 -54.70
CA GLU A 209 -45.46 79.76 -55.73
C GLU A 209 -46.52 80.85 -55.66
N ALA A 210 -47.05 81.15 -54.47
CA ALA A 210 -48.03 82.22 -54.28
C ALA A 210 -47.48 83.61 -54.68
N ASN A 211 -46.23 83.93 -54.28
CA ASN A 211 -45.57 85.18 -54.67
C ASN A 211 -45.35 85.27 -56.19
N GLU A 212 -45.01 84.14 -56.83
CA GLU A 212 -44.82 84.07 -58.28
C GLU A 212 -46.13 84.30 -59.04
N GLU A 213 -47.27 83.79 -58.56
CA GLU A 213 -48.59 84.07 -59.12
C GLU A 213 -48.98 85.56 -58.99
N ILE A 214 -48.66 86.19 -57.85
CA ILE A 214 -48.85 87.64 -57.67
C ILE A 214 -47.99 88.42 -58.67
N ARG A 215 -46.73 88.00 -58.87
CA ARG A 215 -45.82 88.62 -59.83
C ARG A 215 -46.36 88.53 -61.26
N LYS A 216 -46.81 87.34 -61.68
CA LYS A 216 -47.46 87.14 -62.99
C LYS A 216 -48.66 88.05 -63.18
N THR A 217 -49.55 88.12 -62.19
CA THR A 217 -50.76 88.98 -62.25
C THR A 217 -50.40 90.46 -62.38
N SER A 218 -49.38 90.90 -61.63
CA SER A 218 -48.87 92.27 -61.69
C SER A 218 -48.24 92.58 -63.05
N GLU A 219 -47.50 91.63 -63.62
CA GLU A 219 -46.89 91.74 -64.94
C GLU A 219 -47.94 91.87 -66.04
N THR A 220 -48.96 91.01 -66.05
CA THR A 220 -50.10 91.09 -66.98
C THR A 220 -50.81 92.44 -66.88
N THR A 221 -50.95 92.97 -65.66
CA THR A 221 -51.54 94.31 -65.45
C THR A 221 -50.65 95.41 -66.02
N ARG A 222 -49.32 95.30 -65.89
CA ARG A 222 -48.37 96.25 -66.48
C ARG A 222 -48.43 96.23 -68.01
N GLU A 223 -48.41 95.05 -68.61
CA GLU A 223 -48.52 94.88 -70.06
C GLU A 223 -49.80 95.52 -70.61
N ALA A 224 -50.95 95.27 -69.97
CA ALA A 224 -52.21 95.90 -70.35
C ALA A 224 -52.17 97.44 -70.26
N ASN A 225 -51.49 97.99 -69.24
CA ASN A 225 -51.32 99.44 -69.12
C ASN A 225 -50.36 100.02 -70.16
N GLU A 226 -49.34 99.27 -70.59
CA GLU A 226 -48.43 99.68 -71.66
C GLU A 226 -49.11 99.67 -73.04
N GLU A 227 -50.02 98.73 -73.30
CA GLU A 227 -50.77 98.66 -74.57
C GLU A 227 -51.75 99.83 -74.78
N ILE A 228 -52.22 100.44 -73.70
CA ILE A 228 -53.14 101.59 -73.73
C ILE A 228 -52.38 102.92 -73.97
N ARG A 229 -51.06 102.93 -73.84
CA ARG A 229 -50.21 104.13 -73.87
C ARG A 229 -49.75 104.51 -75.27
#